data_AF-A0A0K8W844-F1
#
_entry.id   AF-A0A0K8W844-F1
#
_cell.length_a   1.000
_cell.length_b   1.000
_cell.length_c   1.000
_cell.angle_alpha   90.00
_cell.angle_beta   90.00
_cell.angle_gamma   90.00
#
_symmetry.space_group_name_H-M   'P 1'
#
loop_
_entity.id
_entity.type
_entity.pdbx_description
1 polymer ?
#
loop_
_entity_poly.entity_id
_entity_poly.type
_entity_poly.pdbx_seq_one_letter_code
_entity_poly.pdbx_strand_id
1 'polypeptide(L)'
;QNVWTQFHHLSFWELLWVNCLKLDWHEARLYASYLVEQSKWSRTIYSYQQAAIMLMNDDLDDTGRQTIERLMKDAPKHKQRIAGKSLPMEKFICKKVARYFAQNHYLCLPAVELMFVWNTFKVLGKNYRLSDSIFRLIERQMKQLAHRNDTYELDNQALCLLLRGACYRQMKQPFRALQ
;
A
#
# COMPACT_ATOMS: atom_id res chain seq x y z
N GLN A 1 -5.14 -29.65 -9.26
CA GLN A 1 -5.04 -29.40 -7.80
C GLN A 1 -5.92 -28.20 -7.42
N ASN A 2 -7.25 -28.38 -7.28
CA ASN A 2 -8.21 -27.31 -6.91
C ASN A 2 -8.78 -27.46 -5.48
N VAL A 3 -8.15 -28.30 -4.65
CA VAL A 3 -8.72 -28.75 -3.37
C VAL A 3 -8.61 -27.67 -2.27
N TRP A 4 -7.65 -26.74 -2.37
CA TRP A 4 -7.39 -25.72 -1.34
C TRP A 4 -7.20 -24.31 -1.92
N THR A 5 -8.25 -23.75 -2.55
CA THR A 5 -8.22 -22.41 -3.15
C THR A 5 -7.79 -21.30 -2.18
N GLN A 6 -8.17 -21.40 -0.91
CA GLN A 6 -7.76 -20.42 0.11
C GLN A 6 -6.26 -20.46 0.40
N PHE A 7 -5.63 -21.63 0.30
CA PHE A 7 -4.18 -21.74 0.45
C PHE A 7 -3.45 -21.03 -0.70
N HIS A 8 -3.97 -21.14 -1.93
CA HIS A 8 -3.43 -20.37 -3.05
C HIS A 8 -3.56 -18.86 -2.84
N HIS A 9 -4.68 -18.38 -2.32
CA HIS A 9 -4.85 -16.96 -2.00
C HIS A 9 -3.87 -16.48 -0.92
N LEU A 10 -3.60 -17.30 0.10
CA LEU A 10 -2.58 -16.98 1.10
C LEU A 10 -1.19 -16.89 0.45
N SER A 11 -0.85 -17.83 -0.44
CA SER A 11 0.42 -17.77 -1.19
C SER A 11 0.51 -16.51 -2.07
N PHE A 12 -0.58 -16.11 -2.74
CA PHE A 12 -0.60 -14.87 -3.52
C PHE A 12 -0.42 -13.64 -2.63
N TRP A 13 -1.03 -13.63 -1.44
CA TRP A 13 -0.83 -12.57 -0.45
C TRP A 13 0.64 -12.44 -0.03
N GLU A 14 1.29 -13.56 0.32
CA GLU A 14 2.71 -13.55 0.70
C GLU A 14 3.60 -13.09 -0.47
N LEU A 15 3.38 -13.61 -1.68
CA LEU A 15 4.14 -13.23 -2.87
C LEU A 15 3.96 -11.75 -3.24
N LEU A 16 2.75 -11.20 -3.10
CA LEU A 16 2.47 -9.79 -3.28
C LEU A 16 3.34 -8.92 -2.36
N TRP A 17 3.35 -9.21 -1.06
CA TRP A 17 4.10 -8.38 -0.10
C TRP A 17 5.61 -8.60 -0.18
N VAL A 18 6.07 -9.81 -0.53
CA VAL A 18 7.49 -10.06 -0.81
C VAL A 18 7.97 -9.24 -2.00
N ASN A 19 7.18 -9.13 -3.07
CA ASN A 19 7.54 -8.29 -4.22
C ASN A 19 7.44 -6.79 -3.89
N CYS A 20 6.45 -6.37 -3.09
CA CYS A 20 6.42 -4.99 -2.55
C CYS A 20 7.68 -4.66 -1.73
N LEU A 21 8.16 -5.58 -0.89
CA LEU A 21 9.40 -5.40 -0.13
C LEU A 21 10.63 -5.25 -1.02
N LYS A 22 10.64 -5.92 -2.17
CA LYS A 22 11.69 -5.81 -3.20
C LYS A 22 11.54 -4.58 -4.10
N LEU A 23 10.46 -3.80 -3.92
CA LEU A 23 10.05 -2.71 -4.81
C LEU A 23 9.76 -3.16 -6.26
N ASP A 24 9.41 -4.45 -6.44
CA ASP A 24 8.97 -4.98 -7.72
C ASP A 24 7.45 -4.82 -7.85
N TRP A 25 7.04 -3.63 -8.28
CA TRP A 25 5.63 -3.26 -8.39
C TRP A 25 4.90 -4.02 -9.50
N HIS A 26 5.62 -4.45 -10.54
CA HIS A 26 5.03 -5.20 -11.65
C HIS A 26 4.58 -6.59 -11.19
N GLU A 27 5.47 -7.35 -10.54
CA GLU A 27 5.14 -8.66 -10.01
C GLU A 27 4.16 -8.57 -8.84
N ALA A 28 4.29 -7.56 -7.98
CA ALA A 28 3.31 -7.33 -6.90
C ALA A 28 1.89 -7.10 -7.45
N ARG A 29 1.75 -6.35 -8.55
CA ARG A 29 0.46 -6.09 -9.22
C ARG A 29 -0.16 -7.38 -9.76
N LEU A 30 0.64 -8.30 -10.30
CA LEU A 30 0.15 -9.59 -10.81
C LEU A 30 -0.51 -10.43 -9.71
N TYR A 31 0.14 -10.57 -8.56
CA TYR A 31 -0.46 -11.29 -7.44
C TYR A 31 -1.66 -10.55 -6.84
N ALA A 32 -1.65 -9.21 -6.88
CA ALA A 32 -2.79 -8.41 -6.46
C ALA A 32 -4.03 -8.63 -7.35
N SER A 33 -3.86 -8.75 -8.67
CA SER A 33 -4.99 -9.01 -9.57
C SER A 33 -5.60 -10.39 -9.31
N TYR A 34 -4.78 -11.42 -9.05
CA TYR A 34 -5.30 -12.74 -8.67
C TYR A 34 -6.14 -12.69 -7.41
N LEU A 35 -5.74 -11.90 -6.40
CA LEU A 35 -6.54 -11.73 -5.18
C LEU A 35 -7.87 -11.00 -5.45
N VAL A 36 -7.87 -9.96 -6.28
CA VAL A 36 -9.11 -9.23 -6.65
C VAL A 36 -10.09 -10.11 -7.42
N GLU A 37 -9.57 -10.93 -8.32
CA GLU A 37 -10.38 -11.78 -9.21
C GLU A 37 -10.90 -13.04 -8.50
N GLN A 38 -10.05 -13.69 -7.70
CA GLN A 38 -10.31 -15.05 -7.22
C GLN A 38 -10.73 -15.11 -5.74
N SER A 39 -10.34 -14.13 -4.92
CA SER A 39 -10.61 -14.16 -3.48
C SER A 39 -11.92 -13.48 -3.10
N LYS A 40 -12.67 -14.14 -2.21
CA LYS A 40 -13.94 -13.63 -1.65
C LYS A 40 -13.78 -13.00 -0.26
N TRP A 41 -12.56 -12.92 0.27
CA TRP A 41 -12.32 -12.46 1.65
C TRP A 41 -12.75 -11.01 1.86
N SER A 42 -12.17 -10.06 1.12
CA SER A 42 -12.64 -8.67 1.09
C SER A 42 -12.24 -8.02 -0.21
N ARG A 43 -13.23 -7.80 -1.09
CA ARG A 43 -13.00 -7.11 -2.36
C ARG A 43 -12.59 -5.65 -2.15
N THR A 44 -13.11 -5.00 -1.10
CA THR A 44 -12.67 -3.66 -0.66
C THR A 44 -11.16 -3.63 -0.44
N ILE A 45 -10.62 -4.62 0.30
CA ILE A 45 -9.20 -4.69 0.62
C ILE A 45 -8.36 -4.92 -0.62
N TYR A 46 -8.68 -5.96 -1.40
CA TYR A 46 -7.87 -6.33 -2.54
C TYR A 46 -7.89 -5.28 -3.65
N SER A 47 -9.05 -4.66 -3.92
CA SER A 47 -9.15 -3.61 -4.95
C SER A 47 -8.28 -2.40 -4.60
N TYR A 48 -8.30 -1.96 -3.34
CA TYR A 48 -7.42 -0.88 -2.91
C TYR A 48 -5.95 -1.27 -2.91
N GLN A 49 -5.60 -2.50 -2.50
CA GLN A 49 -4.21 -2.98 -2.54
C GLN A 49 -3.64 -2.98 -3.95
N GLN A 50 -4.38 -3.51 -4.93
CA GLN A 50 -3.97 -3.48 -6.32
C GLN A 50 -3.77 -2.04 -6.80
N ALA A 51 -4.73 -1.16 -6.52
CA ALA A 51 -4.64 0.26 -6.90
C ALA A 51 -3.44 0.96 -6.23
N ALA A 52 -3.21 0.71 -4.94
CA ALA A 52 -2.10 1.26 -4.17
C ALA A 52 -0.75 0.81 -4.71
N ILE A 53 -0.61 -0.46 -5.12
CA ILE A 53 0.60 -0.98 -5.76
C ILE A 53 0.81 -0.32 -7.12
N MET A 54 -0.24 -0.22 -7.94
CA MET A 54 -0.15 0.43 -9.24
C MET A 54 0.29 1.89 -9.10
N LEU A 55 -0.25 2.63 -8.13
CA LEU A 55 0.15 4.02 -7.85
C LEU A 55 1.63 4.22 -7.48
N MET A 56 2.35 3.16 -7.12
CA MET A 56 3.80 3.24 -6.85
C MET A 56 4.64 3.15 -8.13
N ASN A 57 4.04 2.79 -9.27
CA ASN A 57 4.75 2.66 -10.53
C ASN A 57 4.71 3.99 -11.30
N ASP A 58 5.88 4.55 -11.59
CA ASP A 58 6.00 5.84 -12.27
C ASP A 58 5.58 5.75 -13.76
N ASP A 59 5.72 4.57 -14.38
CA ASP A 59 5.49 4.33 -15.81
C ASP A 59 4.05 3.85 -16.13
N LEU A 60 3.06 4.53 -15.55
CA LEU A 60 1.64 4.18 -15.69
C LEU A 60 1.01 4.74 -16.97
N ASP A 61 0.60 3.83 -17.86
CA ASP A 61 -0.17 4.13 -19.08
C ASP A 61 -1.63 4.52 -18.77
N ASP A 62 -2.34 5.01 -19.78
CA ASP A 62 -3.73 5.45 -19.64
C ASP A 62 -4.66 4.31 -19.21
N THR A 63 -4.41 3.09 -19.71
CA THR A 63 -5.16 1.89 -19.32
C THR A 63 -5.01 1.59 -17.83
N GLY A 64 -3.78 1.69 -17.32
CA GLY A 64 -3.48 1.50 -15.92
C GLY A 64 -4.12 2.59 -15.05
N ARG A 65 -4.13 3.85 -15.49
CA ARG A 65 -4.82 4.95 -14.79
C ARG A 65 -6.33 4.70 -14.71
N GLN A 66 -6.96 4.30 -15.81
CA GLN A 66 -8.37 3.92 -15.83
C GLN A 66 -8.67 2.72 -14.93
N THR A 67 -7.74 1.77 -14.85
CA THR A 67 -7.85 0.62 -13.95
C THR A 67 -7.82 1.04 -12.49
N ILE A 68 -6.91 1.93 -12.09
CA ILE A 68 -6.86 2.50 -10.74
C ILE A 68 -8.16 3.22 -10.41
N GLU A 69 -8.65 4.06 -11.32
CA GLU A 69 -9.91 4.79 -11.18
C GLU A 69 -11.08 3.86 -10.89
N ARG A 70 -11.22 2.78 -11.67
CA ARG A 70 -12.26 1.77 -11.47
C ARG A 70 -12.11 1.10 -10.10
N LEU A 71 -10.91 0.63 -9.76
CA LEU A 71 -10.65 -0.05 -8.49
C LEU A 71 -10.95 0.85 -7.28
N MET A 72 -10.55 2.12 -7.34
CA MET A 72 -10.82 3.11 -6.30
C MET A 72 -12.32 3.42 -6.18
N LYS A 73 -13.05 3.56 -7.30
CA LYS A 73 -14.51 3.77 -7.28
C LYS A 73 -15.29 2.56 -6.75
N ASP A 74 -14.82 1.36 -7.05
CA ASP A 74 -15.53 0.12 -6.69
C ASP A 74 -15.24 -0.36 -5.27
N ALA A 75 -14.02 -0.13 -4.74
CA ALA A 75 -13.64 -0.62 -3.43
C ALA A 75 -14.65 -0.26 -2.31
N PRO A 76 -15.12 1.00 -2.16
CA PRO A 76 -16.08 1.34 -1.09
C PRO A 76 -17.44 0.66 -1.24
N LYS A 77 -17.85 0.26 -2.45
CA LYS A 77 -19.15 -0.38 -2.74
C LYS A 77 -19.22 -1.79 -2.18
N HIS A 78 -18.08 -2.45 -2.00
CA HIS A 78 -17.98 -3.81 -1.50
C HIS A 78 -17.75 -3.90 0.01
N LYS A 79 -17.83 -2.78 0.74
CA LYS A 79 -17.63 -2.75 2.19
C LYS A 79 -18.66 -3.62 2.89
N GLN A 80 -18.16 -4.61 3.62
CA GLN A 80 -18.95 -5.57 4.37
C GLN A 80 -19.36 -4.99 5.74
N ARG A 81 -20.45 -5.53 6.29
CA ARG A 81 -20.86 -5.30 7.67
C ARG A 81 -21.09 -6.65 8.34
N ILE A 82 -20.48 -6.86 9.49
CA ILE A 82 -20.67 -8.05 10.32
C ILE A 82 -21.34 -7.58 11.61
N ALA A 83 -22.51 -8.13 11.92
CA ALA A 83 -23.35 -7.69 13.05
C ALA A 83 -23.58 -6.17 13.08
N GLY A 84 -23.86 -5.58 11.91
CA GLY A 84 -24.10 -4.13 11.75
C GLY A 84 -22.84 -3.25 11.82
N LYS A 85 -21.67 -3.80 12.15
CA LYS A 85 -20.40 -3.06 12.23
C LYS A 85 -19.56 -3.28 10.97
N SER A 86 -18.96 -2.21 10.44
CA SER A 86 -17.97 -2.34 9.37
C SER A 86 -16.62 -2.81 9.91
N LEU A 87 -15.89 -3.59 9.11
CA LEU A 87 -14.52 -3.99 9.43
C LEU A 87 -13.61 -2.76 9.53
N PRO A 88 -12.76 -2.64 10.57
CA PRO A 88 -11.86 -1.49 10.73
C PRO A 88 -10.98 -1.24 9.50
N MET A 89 -10.46 -2.31 8.90
CA MET A 89 -9.60 -2.23 7.71
C MET A 89 -10.33 -1.71 6.48
N GLU A 90 -11.56 -2.14 6.25
CA GLU A 90 -12.35 -1.61 5.12
C GLU A 90 -12.74 -0.15 5.34
N LYS A 91 -12.98 0.27 6.59
CA LYS A 91 -13.21 1.68 6.93
C LYS A 91 -11.97 2.53 6.69
N PHE A 92 -10.78 2.04 7.05
CA PHE A 92 -9.51 2.68 6.73
C PHE A 92 -9.36 2.87 5.22
N ILE A 93 -9.62 1.82 4.45
CA ILE A 93 -9.53 1.85 2.99
C ILE A 93 -10.52 2.84 2.37
N CYS A 94 -11.78 2.86 2.82
CA CYS A 94 -12.76 3.84 2.32
C CYS A 94 -12.30 5.28 2.55
N LYS A 95 -11.64 5.56 3.68
CA LYS A 95 -11.05 6.89 3.95
C LYS A 95 -9.89 7.20 3.01
N LYS A 96 -9.05 6.21 2.70
CA LYS A 96 -7.94 6.37 1.75
C LYS A 96 -8.42 6.60 0.33
N VAL A 97 -9.44 5.87 -0.11
CA VAL A 97 -10.13 6.12 -1.39
C VAL A 97 -10.72 7.53 -1.44
N ALA A 98 -11.41 7.98 -0.38
CA ALA A 98 -11.94 9.34 -0.34
C ALA A 98 -10.83 10.40 -0.45
N ARG A 99 -9.70 10.19 0.25
CA ARG A 99 -8.53 11.06 0.15
C ARG A 99 -7.93 11.06 -1.25
N TYR A 100 -7.83 9.90 -1.90
CA TYR A 100 -7.32 9.80 -3.28
C TYR A 100 -8.08 10.75 -4.22
N PHE A 101 -9.42 10.75 -4.17
CA PHE A 101 -10.21 11.68 -4.99
C PHE A 101 -10.10 13.14 -4.53
N ALA A 102 -10.02 13.39 -3.22
CA ALA A 102 -9.87 14.74 -2.68
C ALA A 102 -8.48 15.36 -2.95
N GLN A 103 -7.45 14.54 -3.15
CA GLN A 103 -6.07 14.95 -3.39
C GLN A 103 -5.69 14.83 -4.88
N ASN A 104 -6.66 15.04 -5.77
CA ASN A 104 -6.48 14.99 -7.23
C ASN A 104 -5.79 13.70 -7.71
N HIS A 105 -6.38 12.55 -7.36
CA HIS A 105 -5.94 11.22 -7.81
C HIS A 105 -4.52 10.86 -7.36
N TYR A 106 -4.13 11.32 -6.18
CA TYR A 106 -2.81 11.07 -5.60
C TYR A 106 -2.90 10.57 -4.16
N LEU A 107 -1.98 9.68 -3.79
CA LEU A 107 -1.72 9.26 -2.42
C LEU A 107 -0.20 9.17 -2.21
N CYS A 108 0.28 9.59 -1.06
CA CYS A 108 1.68 9.49 -0.69
C CYS A 108 2.03 8.07 -0.21
N LEU A 109 2.92 7.38 -0.92
CA LEU A 109 3.44 6.04 -0.61
C LEU A 109 2.36 4.99 -0.22
N PRO A 110 1.25 4.86 -0.97
CA PRO A 110 0.10 4.05 -0.54
C PRO A 110 0.44 2.56 -0.30
N ALA A 111 1.32 1.95 -1.09
CA ALA A 111 1.73 0.56 -0.86
C ALA A 111 2.65 0.42 0.36
N VAL A 112 3.57 1.38 0.59
CA VAL A 112 4.48 1.36 1.75
C VAL A 112 3.71 1.59 3.05
N GLU A 113 2.69 2.46 3.02
CA GLU A 113 1.75 2.61 4.13
C GLU A 113 1.05 1.29 4.45
N LEU A 114 0.58 0.56 3.44
CA LEU A 114 -0.01 -0.75 3.64
C LEU A 114 0.99 -1.76 4.21
N MET A 115 2.24 -1.76 3.75
CA MET A 115 3.30 -2.61 4.33
C MET A 115 3.52 -2.31 5.83
N PHE A 116 3.40 -1.05 6.25
CA PHE A 116 3.44 -0.69 7.66
C PHE A 116 2.20 -1.19 8.41
N VAL A 117 1.00 -0.97 7.86
CA VAL A 117 -0.29 -1.40 8.44
C VAL A 117 -0.37 -2.92 8.60
N TRP A 118 0.12 -3.69 7.62
CA TRP A 118 0.18 -5.15 7.69
C TRP A 118 1.39 -5.67 8.47
N ASN A 119 2.16 -4.77 9.09
CA ASN A 119 3.30 -5.10 9.93
C ASN A 119 4.40 -5.90 9.18
N THR A 120 4.51 -5.69 7.86
CA THR A 120 5.51 -6.29 6.97
C THR A 120 6.93 -5.75 7.26
N PHE A 121 7.04 -4.55 7.84
CA PHE A 121 8.31 -3.93 8.20
C PHE A 121 9.18 -4.78 9.14
N LYS A 122 8.60 -5.70 9.93
CA LYS A 122 9.39 -6.61 10.80
C LYS A 122 10.36 -7.50 10.01
N VAL A 123 10.10 -7.73 8.72
CA VAL A 123 11.00 -8.50 7.84
C VAL A 123 12.25 -7.70 7.50
N LEU A 124 12.16 -6.36 7.47
CA LEU A 124 13.24 -5.45 7.08
C LEU A 124 14.46 -5.58 8.00
N GLY A 125 14.26 -5.74 9.31
CA GLY A 125 15.36 -5.86 10.27
C GLY A 125 16.29 -7.06 10.04
N LYS A 126 15.90 -8.02 9.19
CA LYS A 126 16.71 -9.17 8.80
C LYS A 126 17.47 -8.97 7.49
N ASN A 127 17.12 -7.97 6.68
CA ASN A 127 17.73 -7.73 5.38
C ASN A 127 17.99 -6.22 5.17
N TYR A 128 19.26 -5.85 5.30
CA TYR A 128 19.70 -4.47 5.15
C TYR A 128 19.40 -3.89 3.75
N ARG A 129 19.55 -4.68 2.68
CA ARG A 129 19.33 -4.20 1.31
C ARG A 129 17.88 -3.79 1.07
N LEU A 130 16.93 -4.59 1.56
CA LEU A 130 15.50 -4.24 1.48
C LEU A 130 15.20 -2.99 2.32
N SER A 131 15.75 -2.91 3.53
CA SER A 131 15.60 -1.76 4.41
C SER A 131 16.09 -0.47 3.77
N ASP A 132 17.31 -0.49 3.22
CA ASP A 132 17.94 0.67 2.56
C ASP A 132 17.14 1.12 1.33
N SER A 133 16.64 0.16 0.52
CA SER A 133 15.85 0.47 -0.68
C SER A 133 14.53 1.18 -0.35
N ILE A 134 13.80 0.68 0.65
CA ILE A 134 12.54 1.31 1.11
C ILE A 134 12.83 2.65 1.78
N PHE A 135 13.89 2.74 2.58
CA PHE A 135 14.30 4.00 3.20
C PHE A 135 14.59 5.08 2.15
N ARG A 136 15.37 4.74 1.11
CA ARG A 136 15.65 5.66 -0.01
C ARG A 136 14.39 6.05 -0.78
N LEU A 137 13.42 5.15 -0.93
CA LEU A 137 12.12 5.48 -1.53
C LEU A 137 11.38 6.54 -0.69
N ILE A 138 11.34 6.37 0.64
CA ILE A 138 10.70 7.33 1.54
C ILE A 138 11.40 8.70 1.48
N GLU A 139 12.73 8.74 1.54
CA GLU A 139 13.52 9.97 1.44
C GLU A 139 13.28 10.71 0.11
N ARG A 140 13.20 9.98 -1.00
CA ARG A 140 12.86 10.57 -2.31
C ARG A 140 11.46 11.19 -2.28
N GLN A 141 10.48 10.51 -1.70
CA GLN A 141 9.12 11.05 -1.62
C GLN A 141 9.06 12.31 -0.77
N MET A 142 9.77 12.35 0.37
CA MET A 142 9.82 13.53 1.23
C MET A 142 10.33 14.77 0.48
N LYS A 143 11.38 14.61 -0.34
CA LYS A 143 11.90 15.69 -1.18
C LYS A 143 10.89 16.16 -2.22
N GLN A 144 10.13 15.24 -2.82
CA GLN A 144 9.08 15.59 -3.78
C GLN A 144 7.90 16.32 -3.13
N LEU A 145 7.53 15.95 -1.90
CA LEU A 145 6.44 16.59 -1.17
C LEU A 145 6.74 18.07 -0.84
N ALA A 146 8.01 18.44 -0.64
CA ALA A 146 8.39 19.82 -0.37
C ALA A 146 8.01 20.82 -1.48
N HIS A 147 7.68 20.32 -2.68
CA HIS A 147 7.29 21.12 -3.83
C HIS A 147 5.80 20.96 -4.19
N ARG A 148 5.03 20.15 -3.44
CA ARG A 148 3.59 19.96 -3.68
C ARG A 148 2.79 20.83 -2.73
N ASN A 149 1.86 21.61 -3.28
CA ASN A 149 0.83 22.30 -2.51
C ASN A 149 -0.46 21.48 -2.60
N ASP A 150 -0.76 20.71 -1.57
CA ASP A 150 -1.97 19.90 -1.49
C ASP A 150 -2.67 20.04 -0.14
N THR A 151 -4.00 19.83 -0.12
CA THR A 151 -4.83 19.99 1.07
C THR A 151 -4.42 19.09 2.24
N TYR A 152 -3.64 18.04 1.97
CA TYR A 152 -3.19 17.05 2.95
C TYR A 152 -1.66 17.08 3.15
N GLU A 153 -1.01 18.21 2.86
CA GLU A 153 0.47 18.33 2.83
C GLU A 153 1.08 17.83 4.15
N LEU A 154 0.59 18.35 5.27
CA LEU A 154 1.05 17.97 6.61
C LEU A 154 0.81 16.49 6.91
N ASP A 155 -0.32 15.93 6.46
CA ASP A 155 -0.60 14.51 6.64
C ASP A 155 0.35 13.63 5.79
N ASN A 156 0.71 14.06 4.58
CA ASN A 156 1.69 13.34 3.75
C ASN A 156 3.08 13.39 4.40
N GLN A 157 3.50 14.56 4.89
CA GLN A 157 4.77 14.75 5.58
C GLN A 157 4.83 13.88 6.85
N ALA A 158 3.76 13.89 7.65
CA ALA A 158 3.65 13.06 8.84
C ALA A 158 3.71 11.56 8.53
N LEU A 159 3.06 11.11 7.45
CA LEU A 159 3.16 9.73 6.99
C LEU A 159 4.60 9.36 6.60
N CYS A 160 5.29 10.21 5.85
CA CYS A 160 6.69 9.96 5.50
C CYS A 160 7.59 9.88 6.74
N LEU A 161 7.43 10.80 7.70
CA LEU A 161 8.19 10.79 8.96
C LEU A 161 7.92 9.50 9.76
N LEU A 162 6.67 9.06 9.84
CA LEU A 162 6.29 7.80 10.48
C LEU A 162 6.99 6.60 9.81
N LEU A 163 6.92 6.50 8.48
CA LEU A 163 7.52 5.41 7.73
C LEU A 163 9.06 5.42 7.84
N ARG A 164 9.68 6.61 7.78
CA ARG A 164 11.12 6.82 7.97
C ARG A 164 11.56 6.36 9.36
N GLY A 165 10.85 6.78 10.40
CA GLY A 165 11.09 6.33 11.78
C GLY A 165 10.91 4.82 11.94
N ALA A 166 9.90 4.23 11.28
CA ALA A 166 9.70 2.79 11.26
C ALA A 166 10.88 2.05 10.61
N CYS A 167 11.44 2.55 9.51
CA CYS A 167 12.66 2.02 8.90
C CYS A 167 13.85 2.10 9.86
N TYR A 168 14.11 3.25 10.49
CA TYR A 168 15.21 3.41 11.45
C TYR A 168 15.10 2.46 12.63
N ARG A 169 13.89 2.19 13.13
CA ARG A 169 13.66 1.20 14.18
C ARG A 169 14.09 -0.20 13.72
N GLN A 170 13.75 -0.61 12.50
CA GLN A 170 14.15 -1.92 11.96
C GLN A 170 15.66 -2.00 11.70
N MET A 171 16.28 -0.88 11.33
CA MET A 171 17.73 -0.75 11.14
C MET A 171 18.52 -0.64 12.46
N LYS A 172 17.86 -0.74 13.62
CA LYS A 172 18.46 -0.57 14.96
C LYS A 172 19.15 0.79 15.16
N GLN A 173 18.63 1.84 14.50
CA GLN A 173 19.12 3.22 14.60
C GLN A 173 18.01 4.20 15.03
N PRO A 174 17.28 3.93 16.14
CA PRO A 174 16.11 4.72 16.52
C PRO A 174 16.41 6.20 16.79
N PHE A 175 17.63 6.52 17.25
CA PHE A 175 18.06 7.90 17.51
C PHE A 175 18.04 8.79 16.26
N ARG A 176 18.20 8.21 15.06
CA ARG A 176 18.14 8.96 13.79
C ARG A 176 16.73 9.40 13.42
N ALA A 177 15.70 8.85 14.06
CA ALA A 177 14.32 9.27 13.83
C ALA A 177 13.99 10.63 14.47
N LEU A 178 14.86 11.13 15.37
CA LEU A 178 14.72 12.44 16.02
C LEU A 178 15.34 13.59 15.21
N GLN A 179 16.01 13.27 14.08
CA GLN A 179 16.66 14.21 13.16
C GLN A 179 15.81 14.41 11.90
#